data_AF-A0A3Q0GLZ0-F1
#
_entry.id   AF-A0A3Q0GLZ0-F1
#
_cell.length_a   1.000
_cell.length_b   1.000
_cell.length_c   1.000
_cell.angle_alpha   90.00
_cell.angle_beta   90.00
_cell.angle_gamma   90.00
#
_symmetry.space_group_name_H-M   'P 1'
#
loop_
_entity.id
_entity.type
_entity.pdbx_description
1 polymer ?
#
loop_
_entity_poly.entity_id
_entity_poly.type
_entity_poly.pdbx_seq_one_letter_code
_entity_poly.pdbx_strand_id
1 'polypeptide(L)'
;MFNLDLTDIDADLRRGGKGCALKLSQNETSNEKVIFVSKAKKCLQFFFPPSSPGSLLIKFIHKLSAEYNKYLLGERMLSNRHECFCYTKLAPGQCNICLQRQTEVIYRYSAVFTLVMNFLNEADQENPKTAAVMLLGAAKEIALHKDPSLSWRNLGQNGSLKVAVPCLMERITTRLQRMLVLCDFPNTLHHKFIHFFQRISLPCHCYTFSNCLNVMPWDHGLLTTVLKGQNITGQRTHKGRKVSLWEAFPVIRARVERLENQQHYKEIVRYLKAVKCNDTQGLKIYKDRIPFYLCKMGDFVDAARSLFLPYSNLACCTACRITSAQFEVYMKMFKTGSVPSGNDLRDSGQWTAIGSPLKNTVLITRGLKLLYSNTLLYRNPKCWSTFIMVLGSGTTLEKSGHLIPLSLKEPPLDFQEKVVSVCYGLLNELKTKVNVSLPCNFFSNSFCLEAGLILLVQAVKQMILSDLPYLNSILEIILAFGNNFWALRLLLDGFSYEESILHGTVNLFVRDLNCRKDTILTLGQTVGPQYVGALLCEFLTCTNVKMQSIGVFIIQIITEKLHMCPWAKQLFNVFVNKGLRTLPLGPPVDGEVAKFMAVLESL
;
A
#
# COMPACT_ATOMS: atom_id res chain seq x y z
N MET A 1 -8.60 -34.17 35.80
CA MET A 1 -8.60 -32.77 36.30
C MET A 1 -8.57 -31.71 35.18
N PHE A 2 -7.94 -31.94 34.01
CA PHE A 2 -7.77 -30.90 32.96
C PHE A 2 -8.80 -30.87 31.80
N ASN A 3 -9.80 -31.76 31.77
CA ASN A 3 -10.93 -31.64 30.83
C ASN A 3 -11.98 -30.63 31.29
N LEU A 4 -11.96 -30.25 32.58
CA LEU A 4 -12.90 -29.31 33.18
C LEU A 4 -12.77 -27.89 32.58
N ASP A 5 -11.56 -27.38 32.32
CA ASP A 5 -11.38 -26.00 31.84
C ASP A 5 -11.96 -25.74 30.42
N LEU A 6 -11.85 -26.70 29.49
CA LEU A 6 -12.46 -26.57 28.15
C LEU A 6 -13.97 -26.81 28.19
N THR A 7 -14.44 -27.72 29.06
CA THR A 7 -15.87 -27.92 29.29
C THR A 7 -16.49 -26.77 30.06
N ASP A 8 -15.74 -26.01 30.86
CA ASP A 8 -16.21 -24.82 31.58
C ASP A 8 -16.33 -23.62 30.63
N ILE A 9 -15.43 -23.53 29.64
CA ILE A 9 -15.60 -22.60 28.52
C ILE A 9 -16.84 -23.00 27.70
N ASP A 10 -17.03 -24.28 27.36
CA ASP A 10 -18.23 -24.75 26.62
C ASP A 10 -19.54 -24.66 27.44
N ALA A 11 -19.49 -24.95 28.74
CA ALA A 11 -20.64 -24.90 29.63
C ALA A 11 -21.12 -23.47 29.87
N ASP A 12 -20.20 -22.50 29.98
CA ASP A 12 -20.54 -21.08 30.04
C ASP A 12 -20.94 -20.52 28.66
N LEU A 13 -20.46 -21.11 27.55
CA LEU A 13 -20.93 -20.78 26.20
C LEU A 13 -22.41 -21.18 25.99
N ARG A 14 -22.89 -22.22 26.69
CA ARG A 14 -24.29 -22.64 26.67
C ARG A 14 -25.17 -21.92 27.69
N ARG A 15 -24.59 -21.46 28.81
CA ARG A 15 -25.31 -20.75 29.87
C ARG A 15 -25.06 -19.25 29.75
N GLY A 16 -25.89 -18.58 28.97
CA GLY A 16 -26.08 -17.14 29.12
C GLY A 16 -26.51 -16.82 30.55
N GLY A 17 -25.54 -16.47 31.41
CA GLY A 17 -25.71 -15.92 32.76
C GLY A 17 -26.75 -16.59 33.65
N LYS A 18 -26.38 -17.68 34.34
CA LYS A 18 -26.86 -18.02 35.71
C LYS A 18 -26.14 -19.29 36.20
N GLY A 19 -25.42 -19.14 37.31
CA GLY A 19 -24.61 -20.19 37.92
C GLY A 19 -25.44 -21.20 38.71
N CYS A 20 -24.93 -22.43 38.79
CA CYS A 20 -25.29 -23.38 39.83
C CYS A 20 -24.04 -24.22 40.15
N ALA A 21 -23.53 -24.05 41.37
CA ALA A 21 -22.42 -24.83 41.91
C ALA A 21 -22.96 -26.13 42.52
N LEU A 22 -22.30 -27.25 42.25
CA LEU A 22 -22.52 -28.51 42.98
C LEU A 22 -21.21 -28.89 43.69
N LYS A 23 -21.22 -28.76 45.01
CA LYS A 23 -20.24 -29.35 45.94
C LYS A 23 -20.44 -30.86 45.96
N LEU A 24 -19.35 -31.63 45.85
CA LEU A 24 -19.32 -33.02 46.33
C LEU A 24 -18.01 -33.30 47.06
N SER A 25 -18.15 -33.96 48.20
CA SER A 25 -17.21 -34.22 49.28
C SER A 25 -16.13 -35.24 48.95
N GLN A 26 -14.99 -35.09 49.63
CA GLN A 26 -13.85 -36.00 49.62
C GLN A 26 -14.16 -37.28 50.40
N ASN A 27 -13.87 -38.46 49.81
CA ASN A 27 -13.15 -39.55 50.47
C ASN A 27 -12.83 -40.71 49.51
N GLU A 28 -11.71 -41.37 49.80
CA GLU A 28 -11.31 -42.75 49.46
C GLU A 28 -10.47 -43.08 48.19
N THR A 29 -9.19 -43.33 48.50
CA THR A 29 -8.27 -44.44 48.13
C THR A 29 -7.87 -44.81 46.69
N SER A 30 -6.57 -45.09 46.59
CA SER A 30 -5.63 -45.09 45.47
C SER A 30 -5.74 -46.12 44.33
N ASN A 31 -6.79 -46.95 44.19
CA ASN A 31 -6.77 -48.04 43.19
C ASN A 31 -7.87 -48.06 42.09
N GLU A 32 -8.69 -47.01 41.94
CA GLU A 32 -9.73 -46.94 40.89
C GLU A 32 -9.41 -46.00 39.69
N LYS A 33 -8.15 -45.58 39.50
CA LYS A 33 -7.78 -44.59 38.47
C LYS A 33 -7.94 -45.07 37.01
N VAL A 34 -8.03 -46.37 36.74
CA VAL A 34 -8.08 -46.91 35.36
C VAL A 34 -9.53 -47.06 34.85
N ILE A 35 -10.51 -47.26 35.72
CA ILE A 35 -11.92 -47.45 35.32
C ILE A 35 -12.66 -46.10 35.16
N PHE A 36 -12.21 -45.05 35.86
CA PHE A 36 -12.82 -43.72 35.80
C PHE A 36 -12.60 -42.98 34.47
N VAL A 37 -11.50 -43.25 33.75
CA VAL A 37 -11.20 -42.61 32.45
C VAL A 37 -12.12 -43.13 31.33
N SER A 38 -12.62 -44.37 31.46
CA SER A 38 -13.56 -44.98 30.51
C SER A 38 -15.00 -44.48 30.70
N LYS A 39 -15.47 -44.35 31.95
CA LYS A 39 -16.82 -43.81 32.25
C LYS A 39 -16.93 -42.30 31.98
N ALA A 40 -15.89 -41.51 32.26
CA ALA A 40 -15.89 -40.07 31.94
C ALA A 40 -15.87 -39.80 30.41
N LYS A 41 -15.25 -40.69 29.61
CA LYS A 41 -15.25 -40.62 28.13
C LYS A 41 -16.62 -40.94 27.52
N LYS A 42 -17.38 -41.88 28.10
CA LYS A 42 -18.75 -42.20 27.64
C LYS A 42 -19.77 -41.11 27.98
N CYS A 43 -19.64 -40.43 29.12
CA CYS A 43 -20.52 -39.32 29.47
C CYS A 43 -20.32 -38.09 28.55
N LEU A 44 -19.10 -37.81 28.08
CA LEU A 44 -18.83 -36.65 27.19
C LEU A 44 -19.38 -36.81 25.77
N GLN A 45 -19.63 -38.03 25.29
CA GLN A 45 -20.27 -38.25 23.98
C GLN A 45 -21.78 -37.92 23.98
N PHE A 46 -22.45 -37.96 25.14
CA PHE A 46 -23.89 -37.72 25.25
C PHE A 46 -24.28 -36.24 25.39
N PHE A 47 -23.34 -35.36 25.78
CA PHE A 47 -23.67 -33.98 26.12
C PHE A 47 -23.43 -32.95 25.01
N PHE A 48 -22.90 -33.34 23.85
CA PHE A 48 -22.44 -32.40 22.83
C PHE A 48 -23.17 -32.67 21.51
N PRO A 49 -23.97 -31.72 20.98
CA PRO A 49 -24.52 -31.90 19.64
C PRO A 49 -23.37 -32.10 18.64
N PRO A 50 -23.59 -32.86 17.55
CA PRO A 50 -22.55 -33.29 16.63
C PRO A 50 -21.76 -32.13 15.99
N SER A 51 -22.29 -30.91 16.04
CA SER A 51 -21.72 -29.64 15.56
C SER A 51 -21.17 -28.69 16.65
N SER A 52 -21.03 -29.13 17.90
CA SER A 52 -20.46 -28.29 18.96
C SER A 52 -18.93 -28.18 18.86
N PRO A 53 -18.32 -27.08 19.36
CA PRO A 53 -16.86 -26.93 19.37
C PRO A 53 -16.14 -28.11 20.03
N GLY A 54 -16.73 -28.66 21.10
CA GLY A 54 -16.21 -29.81 21.81
C GLY A 54 -16.17 -31.08 20.95
N SER A 55 -17.19 -31.35 20.12
CA SER A 55 -17.22 -32.55 19.28
C SER A 55 -16.17 -32.49 18.15
N LEU A 56 -15.96 -31.32 17.55
CA LEU A 56 -14.92 -31.08 16.55
C LEU A 56 -13.52 -31.26 17.15
N LEU A 57 -13.27 -30.68 18.31
CA LEU A 57 -11.98 -30.79 19.00
C LEU A 57 -11.69 -32.24 19.40
N ILE A 58 -12.69 -32.97 19.89
CA ILE A 58 -12.54 -34.39 20.21
C ILE A 58 -12.16 -35.20 18.97
N LYS A 59 -12.87 -35.01 17.85
CA LYS A 59 -12.54 -35.70 16.58
C LYS A 59 -11.12 -35.38 16.11
N PHE A 60 -10.72 -34.11 16.19
CA PHE A 60 -9.37 -33.67 15.87
C PHE A 60 -8.31 -34.34 16.76
N ILE A 61 -8.47 -34.33 18.08
CA ILE A 61 -7.53 -34.95 19.03
C ILE A 61 -7.34 -36.44 18.73
N HIS A 62 -8.42 -37.16 18.42
CA HIS A 62 -8.32 -38.58 18.06
C HIS A 62 -7.48 -38.80 16.80
N LYS A 63 -7.73 -38.03 15.73
CA LYS A 63 -6.95 -38.12 14.50
C LYS A 63 -5.50 -37.66 14.70
N LEU A 64 -5.29 -36.58 15.44
CA LEU A 64 -3.98 -36.03 15.75
C LEU A 64 -3.13 -37.04 16.55
N SER A 65 -3.71 -37.67 17.56
CA SER A 65 -3.01 -38.69 18.36
C SER A 65 -2.59 -39.89 17.51
N ALA A 66 -3.43 -40.34 16.58
CA ALA A 66 -3.09 -41.42 15.66
C ALA A 66 -1.90 -41.06 14.75
N GLU A 67 -1.92 -39.87 14.14
CA GLU A 67 -0.82 -39.41 13.28
C GLU A 67 0.46 -39.08 14.08
N TYR A 68 0.34 -38.53 15.28
CA TYR A 68 1.48 -38.25 16.13
C TYR A 68 2.16 -39.52 16.63
N ASN A 69 1.40 -40.59 16.91
CA ASN A 69 1.97 -41.89 17.23
C ASN A 69 2.74 -42.48 16.04
N LYS A 70 2.24 -42.32 14.80
CA LYS A 70 3.01 -42.70 13.60
C LYS A 70 4.31 -41.91 13.48
N TYR A 71 4.25 -40.59 13.74
CA TYR A 71 5.44 -39.76 13.81
C TYR A 71 6.43 -40.31 14.84
N LEU A 72 6.00 -40.65 16.06
CA LEU A 72 6.87 -41.19 17.12
C LEU A 72 7.46 -42.58 16.81
N LEU A 73 6.82 -43.39 15.98
CA LEU A 73 7.37 -44.67 15.53
C LEU A 73 8.53 -44.46 14.54
N GLY A 74 8.51 -43.35 13.80
CA GLY A 74 9.47 -43.02 12.77
C GLY A 74 9.43 -43.94 11.55
N GLU A 75 9.99 -43.47 10.45
CA GLU A 75 10.10 -44.21 9.20
C GLU A 75 11.48 -44.85 9.13
N ARG A 76 11.54 -46.18 8.98
CA ARG A 76 12.80 -46.87 8.71
C ARG A 76 13.16 -46.66 7.25
N MET A 77 14.24 -45.94 6.97
CA MET A 77 14.78 -45.83 5.62
C MET A 77 15.77 -46.95 5.39
N LEU A 78 15.45 -47.83 4.43
CA LEU A 78 16.43 -48.72 3.84
C LEU A 78 17.35 -47.86 2.99
N SER A 79 18.57 -47.60 3.48
CA SER A 79 19.57 -46.86 2.72
C SER A 79 20.06 -47.73 1.56
N ASN A 80 19.32 -47.73 0.45
CA ASN A 80 19.78 -48.32 -0.79
C ASN A 80 20.89 -47.42 -1.35
N ARG A 81 22.12 -47.95 -1.37
CA ARG A 81 23.35 -47.40 -1.98
C ARG A 81 24.26 -46.60 -1.06
N HIS A 82 24.86 -47.23 -0.06
CA HIS A 82 26.22 -46.85 0.35
C HIS A 82 27.11 -48.09 0.20
N GLU A 83 28.05 -48.05 -0.75
CA GLU A 83 29.14 -49.02 -0.80
C GLU A 83 29.91 -48.95 0.53
N CYS A 84 30.05 -50.10 1.20
CA CYS A 84 30.81 -50.22 2.45
C CYS A 84 32.30 -50.00 2.13
N PHE A 85 32.84 -48.83 2.47
CA PHE A 85 34.28 -48.53 2.43
C PHE A 85 35.04 -49.14 3.62
N CYS A 86 34.57 -50.28 4.10
CA CYS A 86 35.17 -51.01 5.19
C CYS A 86 36.43 -51.69 4.65
N TYR A 87 37.56 -51.57 5.35
CA TYR A 87 38.87 -52.05 4.88
C TYR A 87 38.89 -53.55 4.53
N THR A 88 37.93 -54.33 5.01
CA THR A 88 37.69 -55.73 4.65
C THR A 88 36.47 -55.84 3.75
N LYS A 89 36.65 -56.37 2.52
CA LYS A 89 35.61 -56.71 1.55
C LYS A 89 34.68 -57.82 2.09
N LEU A 90 33.83 -57.48 3.05
CA LEU A 90 32.80 -58.37 3.60
C LEU A 90 31.51 -58.26 2.79
N ALA A 91 30.72 -59.34 2.75
CA ALA A 91 29.45 -59.38 2.05
C ALA A 91 28.45 -58.35 2.64
N PRO A 92 27.45 -57.87 1.87
CA PRO A 92 26.42 -56.96 2.37
C PRO A 92 25.77 -57.51 3.65
N GLY A 93 25.83 -56.73 4.75
CA GLY A 93 25.24 -57.12 6.05
C GLY A 93 26.22 -57.69 7.08
N GLN A 94 27.51 -57.78 6.79
CA GLN A 94 28.51 -58.33 7.73
C GLN A 94 29.41 -57.28 8.40
N CYS A 95 29.25 -56.00 8.09
CA CYS A 95 29.96 -54.91 8.76
C CYS A 95 29.05 -54.25 9.82
N ASN A 96 29.43 -54.30 11.10
CA ASN A 96 28.68 -53.69 12.21
C ASN A 96 28.50 -52.17 12.06
N ILE A 97 29.46 -51.47 11.43
CA ILE A 97 29.38 -50.01 11.16
C ILE A 97 28.34 -49.72 10.05
N CYS A 98 28.27 -50.58 9.03
CA CYS A 98 27.27 -50.47 7.96
C CYS A 98 25.87 -50.89 8.42
N LEU A 99 25.77 -51.91 9.30
CA LEU A 99 24.51 -52.35 9.88
C LEU A 99 23.85 -51.26 10.73
N GLN A 100 24.66 -50.54 11.52
CA GLN A 100 24.20 -49.39 12.32
C GLN A 100 23.77 -48.20 11.46
N ARG A 101 24.40 -47.99 10.29
CA ARG A 101 24.00 -46.93 9.34
C ARG A 101 22.82 -47.32 8.43
N GLN A 102 22.49 -48.61 8.31
CA GLN A 102 21.37 -49.13 7.50
C GLN A 102 20.01 -49.02 8.21
N THR A 103 19.98 -48.87 9.54
CA THR A 103 18.75 -48.80 10.34
C THR A 103 18.52 -47.41 10.92
N GLU A 104 18.60 -46.39 10.07
CA GLU A 104 18.32 -45.04 10.50
C GLU A 104 16.82 -44.73 10.45
N VAL A 105 16.27 -44.40 11.62
CA VAL A 105 14.87 -44.01 11.79
C VAL A 105 14.75 -42.51 11.54
N ILE A 106 13.94 -42.12 10.56
CA ILE A 106 13.65 -40.72 10.24
C ILE A 106 12.27 -40.35 10.77
N TYR A 107 12.20 -39.26 11.53
CA TYR A 107 10.96 -38.76 12.11
C TYR A 107 10.43 -37.58 11.28
N ARG A 108 9.41 -37.81 10.44
CA ARG A 108 8.83 -36.76 9.58
C ARG A 108 7.52 -36.20 10.17
N TYR A 109 7.54 -34.93 10.55
CA TYR A 109 6.37 -34.27 11.16
C TYR A 109 5.32 -33.79 10.14
N SER A 110 5.56 -33.96 8.84
CA SER A 110 4.74 -33.39 7.76
C SER A 110 3.28 -33.85 7.77
N ALA A 111 3.01 -35.12 8.07
CA ALA A 111 1.63 -35.63 8.14
C ALA A 111 0.85 -34.97 9.29
N VAL A 112 1.50 -34.83 10.46
CA VAL A 112 0.94 -34.13 11.63
C VAL A 112 0.69 -32.66 11.28
N PHE A 113 1.67 -31.99 10.66
CA PHE A 113 1.54 -30.60 10.23
C PHE A 113 0.34 -30.40 9.29
N THR A 114 0.19 -31.23 8.25
CA THR A 114 -0.93 -31.15 7.31
C THR A 114 -2.27 -31.35 8.01
N LEU A 115 -2.36 -32.33 8.92
CA LEU A 115 -3.59 -32.58 9.68
C LEU A 115 -3.97 -31.37 10.53
N VAL A 116 -3.01 -30.77 11.24
CA VAL A 116 -3.25 -29.55 12.03
C VAL A 116 -3.65 -28.41 11.11
N MET A 117 -2.95 -28.18 10.00
CA MET A 117 -3.28 -27.11 9.05
C MET A 117 -4.70 -27.22 8.49
N ASN A 118 -5.16 -28.44 8.16
CA ASN A 118 -6.53 -28.67 7.71
C ASN A 118 -7.54 -28.33 8.79
N PHE A 119 -7.29 -28.72 10.04
CA PHE A 119 -8.16 -28.35 11.16
C PHE A 119 -8.19 -26.83 11.41
N LEU A 120 -7.05 -26.14 11.21
CA LEU A 120 -7.01 -24.68 11.26
C LEU A 120 -7.80 -24.04 10.11
N ASN A 121 -7.79 -24.64 8.91
CA ASN A 121 -8.62 -24.19 7.79
C ASN A 121 -10.12 -24.39 8.08
N GLU A 122 -10.50 -25.50 8.73
CA GLU A 122 -11.88 -25.74 9.19
C GLU A 122 -12.30 -24.69 10.21
N ALA A 123 -11.42 -24.35 11.17
CA ALA A 123 -11.69 -23.30 12.15
C ALA A 123 -11.93 -21.92 11.50
N ASP A 124 -11.37 -21.65 10.32
CA ASP A 124 -11.61 -20.39 9.61
C ASP A 124 -13.03 -20.24 9.06
N GLN A 125 -13.78 -21.35 8.93
CA GLN A 125 -15.17 -21.37 8.47
C GLN A 125 -16.18 -21.33 9.62
N GLU A 126 -15.72 -21.46 10.86
CA GLU A 126 -16.56 -21.51 12.04
C GLU A 126 -16.86 -20.12 12.61
N ASN A 127 -17.90 -20.02 13.44
CA ASN A 127 -18.18 -18.77 14.14
C ASN A 127 -17.01 -18.41 15.09
N PRO A 128 -16.81 -17.12 15.42
CA PRO A 128 -15.62 -16.68 16.14
C PRO A 128 -15.40 -17.36 17.50
N LYS A 129 -16.47 -17.72 18.23
CA LYS A 129 -16.33 -18.39 19.52
C LYS A 129 -15.82 -19.82 19.33
N THR A 130 -16.45 -20.57 18.42
CA THR A 130 -16.05 -21.94 18.06
C THR A 130 -14.62 -21.98 17.54
N ALA A 131 -14.31 -21.11 16.59
CA ALA A 131 -12.98 -20.98 16.00
C ALA A 131 -11.90 -20.72 17.07
N ALA A 132 -12.15 -19.81 18.02
CA ALA A 132 -11.20 -19.52 19.10
C ALA A 132 -10.94 -20.75 19.99
N VAL A 133 -11.99 -21.52 20.31
CA VAL A 133 -11.87 -22.76 21.08
C VAL A 133 -11.08 -23.82 20.30
N MET A 134 -11.35 -23.99 19.00
CA MET A 134 -10.59 -24.91 18.15
C MET A 134 -9.11 -24.54 18.08
N LEU A 135 -8.80 -23.26 17.89
CA LEU A 135 -7.43 -22.73 17.84
C LEU A 135 -6.67 -22.96 19.15
N LEU A 136 -7.28 -22.64 20.28
CA LEU A 136 -6.70 -22.85 21.61
C LEU A 136 -6.50 -24.34 21.91
N GLY A 137 -7.46 -25.18 21.52
CA GLY A 137 -7.36 -26.63 21.63
C GLY A 137 -6.19 -27.17 20.80
N ALA A 138 -6.08 -26.78 19.53
CA ALA A 138 -4.96 -27.17 18.67
C ALA A 138 -3.61 -26.71 19.25
N ALA A 139 -3.53 -25.47 19.76
CA ALA A 139 -2.31 -24.97 20.37
C ALA A 139 -1.86 -25.80 21.58
N LYS A 140 -2.82 -26.17 22.45
CA LYS A 140 -2.55 -27.00 23.61
C LYS A 140 -2.00 -28.36 23.21
N GLU A 141 -2.60 -29.01 22.21
CA GLU A 141 -2.18 -30.35 21.81
C GLU A 141 -0.80 -30.35 21.16
N ILE A 142 -0.53 -29.44 20.21
CA ILE A 142 0.77 -29.42 19.53
C ILE A 142 1.92 -28.96 20.42
N ALA A 143 1.65 -28.19 21.49
CA ALA A 143 2.65 -27.80 22.48
C ALA A 143 3.18 -29.00 23.28
N LEU A 144 2.42 -30.09 23.37
CA LEU A 144 2.82 -31.31 24.09
C LEU A 144 3.69 -32.26 23.24
N HIS A 145 3.79 -32.01 21.93
CA HIS A 145 4.55 -32.85 21.03
C HIS A 145 6.06 -32.71 21.29
N LYS A 146 6.76 -33.84 21.29
CA LYS A 146 8.20 -33.95 21.58
C LYS A 146 8.93 -34.40 20.32
N ASP A 147 10.14 -33.90 20.15
CA ASP A 147 11.04 -34.32 19.09
C ASP A 147 11.85 -35.55 19.57
N PRO A 148 11.62 -36.75 19.01
CA PRO A 148 12.39 -37.94 19.36
C PRO A 148 13.79 -37.95 18.73
N SER A 149 14.11 -37.01 17.82
CA SER A 149 15.42 -36.97 17.16
C SER A 149 16.52 -36.40 18.06
N LEU A 150 17.64 -37.14 18.16
CA LEU A 150 18.86 -36.70 18.86
C LEU A 150 19.80 -35.88 17.96
N SER A 151 19.68 -36.02 16.63
CA SER A 151 20.51 -35.33 15.65
C SER A 151 19.69 -34.39 14.77
N TRP A 152 20.21 -33.17 14.57
CA TRP A 152 19.57 -32.18 13.71
C TRP A 152 19.70 -32.59 12.25
N ARG A 153 18.58 -32.95 11.62
CA ARG A 153 18.48 -33.17 10.17
C ARG A 153 17.60 -32.11 9.53
N ASN A 154 18.04 -31.61 8.38
CA ASN A 154 17.25 -30.69 7.56
C ASN A 154 16.14 -31.45 6.82
N LEU A 155 15.02 -31.69 7.51
CA LEU A 155 13.83 -32.38 6.98
C LEU A 155 12.84 -31.42 6.26
N GLY A 156 13.27 -30.19 5.98
CA GLY A 156 12.42 -29.13 5.43
C GLY A 156 11.50 -28.47 6.48
N GLN A 157 10.82 -27.40 6.08
CA GLN A 157 9.99 -26.56 6.97
C GLN A 157 8.84 -27.31 7.64
N ASN A 158 8.24 -28.29 6.95
CA ASN A 158 7.08 -29.04 7.46
C ASN A 158 7.49 -30.38 8.10
N GLY A 159 8.71 -30.86 7.86
CA GLY A 159 9.19 -32.17 8.32
C GLY A 159 9.85 -32.13 9.70
N SER A 160 10.39 -30.98 10.11
CA SER A 160 10.99 -30.80 11.43
C SER A 160 9.98 -30.23 12.43
N LEU A 161 9.78 -30.90 13.55
CA LEU A 161 8.89 -30.44 14.63
C LEU A 161 9.29 -29.05 15.13
N LYS A 162 10.60 -28.79 15.30
CA LYS A 162 11.14 -27.52 15.80
C LYS A 162 10.89 -26.32 14.88
N VAL A 163 10.51 -26.56 13.62
CA VAL A 163 10.15 -25.51 12.64
C VAL A 163 8.63 -25.49 12.40
N ALA A 164 8.04 -26.66 12.24
CA ALA A 164 6.62 -26.84 11.97
C ALA A 164 5.73 -26.33 13.11
N VAL A 165 6.06 -26.65 14.37
CA VAL A 165 5.24 -26.23 15.53
C VAL A 165 5.26 -24.71 15.72
N PRO A 166 6.40 -23.99 15.67
CA PRO A 166 6.38 -22.53 15.66
C PRO A 166 5.56 -21.91 14.52
N CYS A 167 5.64 -22.47 13.31
CA CYS A 167 4.84 -22.00 12.17
C CYS A 167 3.33 -22.14 12.43
N LEU A 168 2.89 -23.30 12.93
CA LEU A 168 1.51 -23.53 13.34
C LEU A 168 1.09 -22.57 14.47
N MET A 169 1.97 -22.36 15.44
CA MET A 169 1.69 -21.51 16.60
C MET A 169 1.60 -20.03 16.22
N GLU A 170 2.42 -19.57 15.26
CA GLU A 170 2.31 -18.25 14.66
C GLU A 170 0.97 -18.05 13.96
N ARG A 171 0.52 -19.03 13.16
CA ARG A 171 -0.81 -18.99 12.52
C ARG A 171 -1.93 -18.91 13.56
N ILE A 172 -1.88 -19.76 14.58
CA ILE A 172 -2.89 -19.82 15.65
C ILE A 172 -2.94 -18.48 16.41
N THR A 173 -1.79 -18.01 16.89
CA THR A 173 -1.73 -16.78 17.70
C THR A 173 -2.10 -15.55 16.88
N THR A 174 -1.67 -15.45 15.62
CA THR A 174 -2.08 -14.37 14.70
C THR A 174 -3.59 -14.33 14.51
N ARG A 175 -4.23 -15.49 14.32
CA ARG A 175 -5.68 -15.59 14.15
C ARG A 175 -6.43 -15.19 15.42
N LEU A 176 -6.02 -15.73 16.56
CA LEU A 176 -6.59 -15.39 17.87
C LEU A 176 -6.44 -13.90 18.19
N GLN A 177 -5.26 -13.32 17.97
CA GLN A 177 -5.01 -11.88 18.15
C GLN A 177 -6.00 -11.02 17.34
N ARG A 178 -6.21 -11.36 16.06
CA ARG A 178 -7.18 -10.65 15.21
C ARG A 178 -8.60 -10.80 15.73
N MET A 179 -9.01 -12.00 16.13
CA MET A 179 -10.35 -12.26 16.65
C MET A 179 -10.63 -11.48 17.94
N LEU A 180 -9.66 -11.39 18.86
CA LEU A 180 -9.79 -10.61 20.10
C LEU A 180 -10.04 -9.11 19.85
N VAL A 181 -9.67 -8.60 18.68
CA VAL A 181 -9.88 -7.19 18.28
C VAL A 181 -11.15 -7.00 17.46
N LEU A 182 -11.36 -7.87 16.47
CA LEU A 182 -12.44 -7.73 15.48
C LEU A 182 -13.79 -8.21 16.01
N CYS A 183 -13.80 -9.19 16.91
CA CYS A 183 -15.02 -9.80 17.42
C CYS A 183 -15.41 -9.21 18.78
N ASP A 184 -16.71 -9.04 19.00
CA ASP A 184 -17.25 -8.51 20.25
C ASP A 184 -17.44 -9.64 21.29
N PHE A 185 -16.32 -10.17 21.78
CA PHE A 185 -16.35 -11.13 22.88
C PHE A 185 -16.69 -10.42 24.20
N PRO A 186 -17.54 -11.02 25.06
CA PRO A 186 -17.68 -10.55 26.44
C PRO A 186 -16.33 -10.52 27.15
N ASN A 187 -16.09 -9.50 27.98
CA ASN A 187 -14.83 -9.34 28.70
C ASN A 187 -14.43 -10.61 29.48
N THR A 188 -15.39 -11.31 30.09
CA THR A 188 -15.15 -12.59 30.78
C THR A 188 -14.55 -13.64 29.85
N LEU A 189 -15.08 -13.77 28.64
CA LEU A 189 -14.61 -14.73 27.64
C LEU A 189 -13.25 -14.33 27.05
N HIS A 190 -13.05 -13.03 26.79
CA HIS A 190 -11.76 -12.49 26.36
C HIS A 190 -10.63 -12.85 27.34
N HIS A 191 -10.84 -12.61 28.64
CA HIS A 191 -9.87 -12.96 29.68
C HIS A 191 -9.65 -14.47 29.79
N LYS A 192 -10.71 -15.28 29.66
CA LYS A 192 -10.59 -16.75 29.67
C LYS A 192 -9.71 -17.26 28.54
N PHE A 193 -9.84 -16.74 27.31
CA PHE A 193 -9.00 -17.15 26.19
C PHE A 193 -7.51 -16.83 26.43
N ILE A 194 -7.21 -15.63 26.93
CA ILE A 194 -5.84 -15.22 27.25
C ILE A 194 -5.27 -16.10 28.36
N HIS A 195 -6.01 -16.26 29.46
CA HIS A 195 -5.57 -17.05 30.60
C HIS A 195 -5.38 -18.54 30.25
N PHE A 196 -6.27 -19.11 29.43
CA PHE A 196 -6.13 -20.48 28.95
C PHE A 196 -4.81 -20.66 28.18
N PHE A 197 -4.51 -19.76 27.25
CA PHE A 197 -3.28 -19.84 26.46
C PHE A 197 -2.03 -19.68 27.33
N GLN A 198 -2.04 -18.76 28.30
CA GLN A 198 -0.93 -18.57 29.25
C GLN A 198 -0.65 -19.81 30.12
N ARG A 199 -1.63 -20.69 30.30
CA ARG A 199 -1.47 -21.96 31.03
C ARG A 199 -0.95 -23.11 30.18
N ILE A 200 -0.81 -22.93 28.87
CA ILE A 200 -0.21 -23.94 27.99
C ILE A 200 1.30 -24.00 28.27
N SER A 201 1.79 -25.19 28.63
CA SER A 201 3.22 -25.43 28.78
C SER A 201 3.91 -25.43 27.41
N LEU A 202 4.42 -24.27 27.01
CA LEU A 202 5.09 -24.11 25.72
C LEU A 202 6.48 -24.78 25.72
N PRO A 203 6.88 -25.46 24.63
CA PRO A 203 8.25 -25.94 24.47
C PRO A 203 9.21 -24.76 24.23
N CYS A 204 10.51 -24.96 24.47
CA CYS A 204 11.51 -23.88 24.40
C CYS A 204 11.54 -23.13 23.06
N HIS A 205 11.35 -23.83 21.95
CA HIS A 205 11.30 -23.26 20.60
C HIS A 205 10.00 -22.46 20.32
N CYS A 206 9.07 -22.40 21.27
CA CYS A 206 7.82 -21.63 21.20
C CYS A 206 7.69 -20.55 22.30
N TYR A 207 8.72 -20.31 23.12
CA TYR A 207 8.61 -19.33 24.22
C TYR A 207 8.37 -17.89 23.76
N THR A 208 8.71 -17.57 22.51
CA THR A 208 8.36 -16.29 21.86
C THR A 208 6.86 -16.01 21.89
N PHE A 209 6.01 -17.04 21.94
CA PHE A 209 4.56 -16.91 21.93
C PHE A 209 3.90 -16.66 23.29
N SER A 210 4.63 -16.84 24.39
CA SER A 210 4.11 -16.79 25.78
C SER A 210 3.18 -15.61 26.08
N ASN A 211 3.50 -14.44 25.54
CA ASN A 211 2.77 -13.19 25.76
C ASN A 211 2.03 -12.67 24.51
N CYS A 212 1.96 -13.46 23.43
CA CYS A 212 1.37 -13.00 22.17
C CYS A 212 -0.12 -12.66 22.28
N LEU A 213 -0.87 -13.32 23.18
CA LEU A 213 -2.29 -13.02 23.38
C LEU A 213 -2.57 -11.92 24.41
N ASN A 214 -1.56 -11.20 24.91
CA ASN A 214 -1.74 -10.05 25.80
C ASN A 214 -2.24 -8.82 25.01
N VAL A 215 -3.35 -8.99 24.28
CA VAL A 215 -4.01 -7.97 23.48
C VAL A 215 -4.79 -7.06 24.41
N MET A 216 -4.59 -5.74 24.29
CA MET A 216 -5.36 -4.78 25.08
C MET A 216 -6.83 -4.80 24.60
N PRO A 217 -7.82 -4.96 25.49
CA PRO A 217 -9.21 -4.79 25.08
C PRO A 217 -9.49 -3.32 24.71
N TRP A 218 -10.61 -3.06 24.02
CA TRP A 218 -10.98 -1.71 23.55
C TRP A 218 -11.23 -0.71 24.70
N ASP A 219 -11.62 -1.20 25.86
CA ASP A 219 -11.85 -0.43 27.10
C ASP A 219 -10.58 -0.22 27.94
N HIS A 220 -9.42 -0.69 27.48
CA HIS A 220 -8.16 -0.50 28.19
C HIS A 220 -7.77 0.98 28.24
N GLY A 221 -7.61 1.54 29.45
CA GLY A 221 -7.44 2.99 29.65
C GLY A 221 -6.32 3.67 28.84
N LEU A 222 -5.17 3.01 28.61
CA LEU A 222 -4.11 3.59 27.76
C LEU A 222 -4.56 3.69 26.29
N LEU A 223 -5.23 2.66 25.77
CA LEU A 223 -5.74 2.68 24.40
C LEU A 223 -6.87 3.71 24.27
N THR A 224 -7.82 3.71 25.20
CA THR A 224 -8.95 4.65 25.18
C THR A 224 -8.49 6.11 25.24
N THR A 225 -7.50 6.45 26.07
CA THR A 225 -6.95 7.82 26.15
C THR A 225 -6.24 8.24 24.85
N VAL A 226 -5.58 7.31 24.15
CA VAL A 226 -5.01 7.55 22.81
C VAL A 226 -6.12 7.80 21.79
N LEU A 227 -7.13 6.91 21.72
CA LEU A 227 -8.23 7.03 20.76
C LEU A 227 -9.04 8.31 20.97
N LYS A 228 -9.24 8.75 22.22
CA LYS A 228 -9.88 10.02 22.58
C LYS A 228 -9.00 11.24 22.31
N GLY A 229 -7.71 11.07 22.03
CA GLY A 229 -6.75 12.15 21.79
C GLY A 229 -6.21 12.83 23.06
N GLN A 230 -6.49 12.26 24.24
CA GLN A 230 -5.96 12.75 25.53
C GLN A 230 -4.49 12.35 25.73
N ASN A 231 -4.05 11.28 25.09
CA ASN A 231 -2.66 10.81 25.12
C ASN A 231 -2.08 10.72 23.71
N ILE A 232 -1.50 11.81 23.21
CA ILE A 232 -0.94 11.88 21.86
C ILE A 232 0.38 11.09 21.70
N THR A 233 1.07 10.80 22.80
CA THR A 233 2.38 10.10 22.76
C THR A 233 2.23 8.59 22.85
N GLY A 234 1.07 8.10 23.30
CA GLY A 234 0.86 6.69 23.63
C GLY A 234 1.66 6.25 24.86
N GLN A 235 2.12 7.18 25.71
CA GLN A 235 2.95 6.88 26.88
C GLN A 235 2.26 7.30 28.17
N ARG A 236 2.36 6.48 29.20
CA ARG A 236 1.93 6.82 30.57
C ARG A 236 2.98 6.39 31.57
N THR A 237 3.17 7.19 32.62
CA THR A 237 3.98 6.78 33.77
C THR A 237 3.08 6.03 34.73
N HIS A 238 3.42 4.78 35.02
CA HIS A 238 2.70 3.94 35.98
C HIS A 238 3.69 3.40 37.00
N LYS A 239 3.50 3.75 38.28
CA LYS A 239 4.39 3.37 39.39
C LYS A 239 5.87 3.68 39.09
N GLY A 240 6.15 4.89 38.60
CA GLY A 240 7.50 5.34 38.23
C GLY A 240 8.07 4.75 36.93
N ARG A 241 7.40 3.77 36.29
CA ARG A 241 7.85 3.19 35.02
C ARG A 241 7.07 3.74 33.83
N LYS A 242 7.78 4.05 32.75
CA LYS A 242 7.20 4.54 31.51
C LYS A 242 6.66 3.39 30.67
N VAL A 243 5.34 3.32 30.51
CA VAL A 243 4.64 2.32 29.70
C VAL A 243 4.25 2.96 28.37
N SER A 244 4.60 2.32 27.26
CA SER A 244 4.19 2.75 25.91
C SER A 244 3.09 1.84 25.36
N LEU A 245 2.22 2.35 24.49
CA LEU A 245 1.26 1.57 23.73
C LEU A 245 2.02 0.72 22.70
N TRP A 246 2.19 -0.55 23.02
CA TRP A 246 2.92 -1.50 22.19
C TRP A 246 1.98 -2.65 21.83
N GLU A 247 1.82 -2.91 20.54
CA GLU A 247 0.96 -3.99 20.06
C GLU A 247 1.65 -4.81 18.97
N ALA A 248 1.28 -6.09 18.88
CA ALA A 248 1.73 -6.96 17.80
C ALA A 248 1.12 -6.51 16.47
N PHE A 249 1.85 -6.67 15.36
CA PHE A 249 1.40 -6.18 14.07
C PHE A 249 0.01 -6.70 13.62
N PRO A 250 -0.36 -7.98 13.86
CA PRO A 250 -1.71 -8.47 13.55
C PRO A 250 -2.83 -7.73 14.29
N VAL A 251 -2.57 -7.30 15.53
CA VAL A 251 -3.49 -6.49 16.34
C VAL A 251 -3.64 -5.10 15.73
N ILE A 252 -2.54 -4.46 15.34
CA ILE A 252 -2.56 -3.15 14.68
C ILE A 252 -3.40 -3.21 13.41
N ARG A 253 -3.17 -4.22 12.56
CA ARG A 253 -3.94 -4.45 11.34
C ARG A 253 -5.43 -4.60 11.63
N ALA A 254 -5.79 -5.43 12.60
CA ALA A 254 -7.18 -5.65 12.99
C ALA A 254 -7.85 -4.39 13.56
N ARG A 255 -7.12 -3.56 14.32
CA ARG A 255 -7.66 -2.29 14.84
C ARG A 255 -7.95 -1.30 13.73
N VAL A 256 -7.01 -1.14 12.79
CA VAL A 256 -7.20 -0.25 11.64
C VAL A 256 -8.37 -0.74 10.81
N GLU A 257 -8.43 -2.03 10.48
CA GLU A 257 -9.53 -2.65 9.73
C GLU A 257 -10.91 -2.39 10.38
N ARG A 258 -11.03 -2.60 11.71
CA ARG A 258 -12.27 -2.32 12.42
C ARG A 258 -12.66 -0.84 12.39
N LEU A 259 -11.70 0.05 12.61
CA LEU A 259 -11.95 1.49 12.60
C LEU A 259 -12.25 2.02 11.19
N GLU A 260 -11.65 1.43 10.14
CA GLU A 260 -11.93 1.75 8.73
C GLU A 260 -13.37 1.36 8.37
N ASN A 261 -13.82 0.18 8.78
CA ASN A 261 -15.20 -0.28 8.58
C ASN A 261 -16.22 0.60 9.32
N GLN A 262 -15.82 1.21 10.43
CA GLN A 262 -16.63 2.15 11.20
C GLN A 262 -16.47 3.61 10.74
N GLN A 263 -15.63 3.89 9.74
CA GLN A 263 -15.28 5.24 9.28
C GLN A 263 -14.73 6.16 10.38
N HIS A 264 -14.15 5.58 11.43
CA HIS A 264 -13.53 6.28 12.56
C HIS A 264 -12.09 6.72 12.23
N TYR A 265 -11.93 7.50 11.15
CA TYR A 265 -10.62 7.88 10.62
C TYR A 265 -9.78 8.72 11.60
N LYS A 266 -10.44 9.49 12.49
CA LYS A 266 -9.76 10.33 13.48
C LYS A 266 -9.03 9.49 14.53
N GLU A 267 -9.70 8.44 14.99
CA GLU A 267 -9.20 7.46 15.93
C GLU A 267 -8.04 6.68 15.31
N ILE A 268 -8.12 6.31 14.03
CA ILE A 268 -7.02 5.67 13.28
C ILE A 268 -5.78 6.56 13.29
N VAL A 269 -5.93 7.84 12.93
CA VAL A 269 -4.79 8.78 12.89
C VAL A 269 -4.15 8.91 14.27
N ARG A 270 -4.95 9.08 15.33
CA ARG A 270 -4.44 9.17 16.71
C ARG A 270 -3.71 7.90 17.13
N TYR A 271 -4.30 6.75 16.86
CA TYR A 271 -3.75 5.45 17.17
C TYR A 271 -2.43 5.19 16.46
N LEU A 272 -2.38 5.38 15.13
CA LEU A 272 -1.18 5.14 14.32
C LEU A 272 -0.04 6.09 14.67
N LYS A 273 -0.33 7.34 15.10
CA LYS A 273 0.69 8.27 15.60
C LYS A 273 1.33 7.79 16.91
N ALA A 274 0.57 7.11 17.78
CA ALA A 274 0.98 6.75 19.13
C ALA A 274 1.52 5.32 19.27
N VAL A 275 1.01 4.35 18.50
CA VAL A 275 1.34 2.93 18.66
C VAL A 275 2.77 2.60 18.22
N LYS A 276 3.38 1.68 18.96
CA LYS A 276 4.67 1.05 18.63
C LYS A 276 4.46 -0.42 18.27
N CYS A 277 5.39 -0.98 17.51
CA CYS A 277 5.39 -2.38 17.07
C CYS A 277 6.82 -2.89 16.91
N ASN A 278 7.02 -4.20 17.07
CA ASN A 278 8.29 -4.86 16.72
C ASN A 278 8.52 -4.86 15.20
N ASP A 279 7.45 -5.06 14.43
CA ASP A 279 7.49 -4.96 12.97
C ASP A 279 7.41 -3.49 12.55
N THR A 280 8.58 -2.85 12.49
CA THR A 280 8.70 -1.44 12.12
C THR A 280 8.33 -1.19 10.66
N GLN A 281 8.59 -2.16 9.77
CA GLN A 281 8.29 -2.05 8.35
C GLN A 281 6.79 -2.22 8.07
N GLY A 282 6.14 -3.20 8.72
CA GLY A 282 4.69 -3.35 8.68
C GLY A 282 3.98 -2.11 9.22
N LEU A 283 4.41 -1.60 10.39
CA LEU A 283 3.82 -0.38 10.97
C LEU A 283 4.03 0.86 10.08
N LYS A 284 5.17 0.97 9.38
CA LYS A 284 5.46 2.05 8.45
C LYS A 284 4.42 2.14 7.34
N ILE A 285 4.01 1.01 6.75
CA ILE A 285 2.99 0.96 5.69
C ILE A 285 1.68 1.59 6.16
N TYR A 286 1.27 1.34 7.40
CA TYR A 286 0.07 1.94 7.98
C TYR A 286 0.27 3.43 8.31
N LYS A 287 1.43 3.81 8.86
CA LYS A 287 1.73 5.22 9.14
C LYS A 287 1.77 6.07 7.86
N ASP A 288 2.21 5.51 6.74
CA ASP A 288 2.18 6.18 5.43
C ASP A 288 0.75 6.42 4.90
N ARG A 289 -0.29 5.79 5.50
CA ARG A 289 -1.71 6.08 5.22
C ARG A 289 -2.30 7.20 6.07
N ILE A 290 -1.59 7.71 7.08
CA ILE A 290 -2.08 8.83 7.90
C ILE A 290 -2.51 10.05 7.07
N PRO A 291 -1.74 10.52 6.07
CA PRO A 291 -2.17 11.65 5.23
C PRO A 291 -3.48 11.37 4.50
N PHE A 292 -3.69 10.13 4.04
CA PHE A 292 -4.94 9.73 3.39
C PHE A 292 -6.13 9.76 4.36
N TYR A 293 -5.99 9.24 5.58
CA TYR A 293 -7.06 9.32 6.58
C TYR A 293 -7.36 10.77 7.00
N LEU A 294 -6.35 11.64 7.03
CA LEU A 294 -6.56 13.09 7.23
C LEU A 294 -7.40 13.69 6.09
N CYS A 295 -7.11 13.35 4.82
CA CYS A 295 -7.97 13.72 3.70
C CYS A 295 -9.41 13.18 3.83
N LYS A 296 -9.58 11.93 4.27
CA LYS A 296 -10.90 11.31 4.49
C LYS A 296 -11.75 12.02 5.55
N MET A 297 -11.11 12.79 6.43
CA MET A 297 -11.78 13.66 7.41
C MET A 297 -12.00 15.10 6.92
N GLY A 298 -11.56 15.43 5.70
CA GLY A 298 -11.59 16.79 5.17
C GLY A 298 -10.46 17.70 5.67
N ASP A 299 -9.48 17.17 6.43
CA ASP A 299 -8.34 17.94 6.94
C ASP A 299 -7.15 17.89 5.96
N PHE A 300 -7.31 18.56 4.83
CA PHE A 300 -6.32 18.57 3.75
C PHE A 300 -5.03 19.31 4.14
N VAL A 301 -5.12 20.30 5.05
CA VAL A 301 -3.96 21.10 5.47
C VAL A 301 -3.03 20.24 6.31
N ASP A 302 -3.56 19.53 7.30
CA ASP A 302 -2.75 18.64 8.13
C ASP A 302 -2.33 17.39 7.34
N ALA A 303 -3.15 16.91 6.39
CA ALA A 303 -2.74 15.86 5.46
C ALA A 303 -1.47 16.27 4.70
N ALA A 304 -1.49 17.43 4.04
CA ALA A 304 -0.35 17.94 3.28
C ALA A 304 0.89 18.18 4.16
N ARG A 305 0.72 18.62 5.42
CA ARG A 305 1.83 18.75 6.37
C ARG A 305 2.40 17.39 6.77
N SER A 306 1.52 16.43 7.05
CA SER A 306 1.89 15.10 7.54
C SER A 306 2.72 14.29 6.55
N LEU A 307 2.61 14.56 5.24
CA LEU A 307 3.45 13.94 4.22
C LEU A 307 4.95 14.17 4.46
N PHE A 308 5.32 15.30 5.06
CA PHE A 308 6.71 15.71 5.28
C PHE A 308 7.21 15.44 6.70
N LEU A 309 6.34 14.96 7.61
CA LEU A 309 6.72 14.68 8.99
C LEU A 309 7.24 13.24 9.12
N PRO A 310 8.47 13.02 9.64
CA PRO A 310 8.88 11.69 10.02
C PRO A 310 8.14 11.26 11.29
N TYR A 311 7.55 10.06 11.28
CA TYR A 311 7.00 9.46 12.49
C TYR A 311 8.10 8.74 13.25
N SER A 312 8.09 8.85 14.59
CA SER A 312 9.10 8.28 15.50
C SER A 312 9.53 6.87 15.08
N ASN A 313 10.84 6.67 14.92
CA ASN A 313 11.55 5.46 14.45
C ASN A 313 11.65 5.26 12.93
N LEU A 314 11.17 6.18 12.09
CA LEU A 314 11.35 6.13 10.64
C LEU A 314 12.44 7.08 10.17
N ALA A 315 13.32 6.60 9.28
CA ALA A 315 14.43 7.38 8.73
C ALA A 315 14.02 8.47 7.72
N CYS A 316 12.84 8.36 7.09
CA CYS A 316 12.36 9.34 6.09
C CYS A 316 10.85 9.58 6.22
N CYS A 317 10.38 10.76 5.80
CA CYS A 317 8.95 11.09 5.76
C CYS A 317 8.19 10.29 4.67
N THR A 318 6.86 10.38 4.67
CA THR A 318 6.01 9.68 3.69
C THR A 318 6.26 10.20 2.26
N ALA A 319 6.56 11.49 2.09
CA ALA A 319 6.86 12.11 0.79
C ALA A 319 7.96 11.36 0.01
N CYS A 320 9.00 10.86 0.69
CA CYS A 320 10.10 10.12 0.05
C CYS A 320 9.67 8.78 -0.58
N ARG A 321 8.45 8.30 -0.29
CA ARG A 321 7.97 6.94 -0.63
C ARG A 321 6.69 6.92 -1.44
N ILE A 322 6.13 8.09 -1.72
CA ILE A 322 4.93 8.22 -2.55
C ILE A 322 5.24 7.70 -3.96
N THR A 323 4.34 6.89 -4.51
CA THR A 323 4.40 6.46 -5.91
C THR A 323 3.77 7.50 -6.83
N SER A 324 4.06 7.46 -8.14
CA SER A 324 3.47 8.38 -9.12
C SER A 324 1.93 8.37 -9.10
N ALA A 325 1.32 7.18 -8.98
CA ALA A 325 -0.14 7.04 -8.85
C ALA A 325 -0.68 7.68 -7.55
N GLN A 326 0.02 7.52 -6.43
CA GLN A 326 -0.39 8.16 -5.17
C GLN A 326 -0.24 9.68 -5.24
N PHE A 327 0.82 10.18 -5.89
CA PHE A 327 1.02 11.62 -6.11
C PHE A 327 -0.17 12.22 -6.86
N GLU A 328 -0.60 11.59 -7.94
CA GLU A 328 -1.79 11.99 -8.72
C GLU A 328 -3.05 12.08 -7.86
N VAL A 329 -3.33 11.04 -7.07
CA VAL A 329 -4.49 11.01 -6.18
C VAL A 329 -4.41 12.10 -5.10
N TYR A 330 -3.24 12.31 -4.46
CA TYR A 330 -3.07 13.39 -3.48
C TYR A 330 -3.26 14.78 -4.08
N MET A 331 -2.66 15.06 -5.25
CA MET A 331 -2.81 16.36 -5.91
C MET A 331 -4.27 16.65 -6.24
N LYS A 332 -4.99 15.63 -6.73
CA LYS A 332 -6.42 15.73 -7.00
C LYS A 332 -7.25 15.93 -5.73
N MET A 333 -6.99 15.19 -4.66
CA MET A 333 -7.66 15.39 -3.37
C MET A 333 -7.46 16.82 -2.84
N PHE A 334 -6.22 17.31 -2.86
CA PHE A 334 -5.89 18.65 -2.40
C PHE A 334 -6.51 19.75 -3.26
N LYS A 335 -6.60 19.56 -4.58
CA LYS A 335 -7.20 20.54 -5.49
C LYS A 335 -8.72 20.62 -5.39
N THR A 336 -9.38 19.53 -5.03
CA THR A 336 -10.84 19.40 -5.15
C THR A 336 -11.58 19.25 -3.83
N GLY A 337 -10.86 19.04 -2.72
CA GLY A 337 -11.50 18.77 -1.43
C GLY A 337 -12.31 17.47 -1.41
N SER A 338 -12.09 16.61 -2.41
CA SER A 338 -12.80 15.36 -2.63
C SER A 338 -11.86 14.18 -2.47
N VAL A 339 -12.37 13.03 -2.05
CA VAL A 339 -11.60 11.81 -1.81
C VAL A 339 -12.29 10.58 -2.41
N PRO A 340 -11.54 9.52 -2.75
CA PRO A 340 -12.15 8.26 -3.17
C PRO A 340 -13.02 7.69 -2.03
N SER A 341 -14.16 7.12 -2.38
CA SER A 341 -15.11 6.49 -1.46
C SER A 341 -14.52 5.29 -0.72
N GLY A 342 -13.66 4.51 -1.40
CA GLY A 342 -12.94 3.39 -0.83
C GLY A 342 -11.89 3.76 0.22
N ASN A 343 -11.31 2.73 0.84
CA ASN A 343 -10.26 2.86 1.85
C ASN A 343 -8.85 2.61 1.28
N ASP A 344 -8.73 2.36 -0.03
CA ASP A 344 -7.44 2.37 -0.74
C ASP A 344 -7.30 3.64 -1.58
N LEU A 345 -6.09 4.21 -1.58
CA LEU A 345 -5.70 5.30 -2.46
C LEU A 345 -5.79 4.91 -3.94
N ARG A 346 -5.74 3.62 -4.26
CA ARG A 346 -5.80 3.10 -5.63
C ARG A 346 -7.22 2.80 -6.11
N ASP A 347 -8.23 2.95 -5.25
CA ASP A 347 -9.60 2.70 -5.65
C ASP A 347 -10.03 3.75 -6.68
N SER A 348 -10.29 3.31 -7.91
CA SER A 348 -10.84 4.12 -9.01
C SER A 348 -12.35 4.39 -8.86
N GLY A 349 -12.88 4.17 -7.65
CA GLY A 349 -14.30 4.31 -7.35
C GLY A 349 -14.80 5.76 -7.36
N GLN A 350 -16.06 5.93 -6.97
CA GLN A 350 -16.68 7.24 -6.86
C GLN A 350 -15.91 8.17 -5.92
N TRP A 351 -15.82 9.44 -6.31
CA TRP A 351 -15.24 10.51 -5.51
C TRP A 351 -16.33 11.22 -4.73
N THR A 352 -16.02 11.55 -3.48
CA THR A 352 -16.95 12.21 -2.55
C THR A 352 -16.32 13.50 -2.04
N ALA A 353 -17.07 14.60 -2.10
CA ALA A 353 -16.64 15.88 -1.53
C ALA A 353 -16.78 15.83 -0.01
N ILE A 354 -15.68 16.09 0.73
CA ILE A 354 -15.66 16.01 2.21
C ILE A 354 -15.31 17.36 2.85
N GLY A 355 -14.55 18.22 2.17
CA GLY A 355 -14.17 19.50 2.74
C GLY A 355 -13.72 20.52 1.70
N SER A 356 -13.20 21.64 2.18
CA SER A 356 -12.68 22.69 1.30
C SER A 356 -11.33 22.28 0.68
N PRO A 357 -11.11 22.51 -0.62
CA PRO A 357 -9.80 22.38 -1.24
C PRO A 357 -8.70 23.16 -0.51
N LEU A 358 -7.44 22.74 -0.72
CA LEU A 358 -6.30 23.55 -0.32
C LEU A 358 -6.26 24.86 -1.11
N LYS A 359 -5.84 25.94 -0.43
CA LYS A 359 -5.48 27.18 -1.10
C LYS A 359 -4.41 26.89 -2.17
N ASN A 360 -4.55 27.49 -3.35
CA ASN A 360 -3.63 27.28 -4.48
C ASN A 360 -2.17 27.49 -4.07
N THR A 361 -1.87 28.50 -3.24
CA THR A 361 -0.51 28.75 -2.76
C THR A 361 0.08 27.57 -2.01
N VAL A 362 -0.69 26.97 -1.10
CA VAL A 362 -0.29 25.79 -0.34
C VAL A 362 -0.17 24.58 -1.26
N LEU A 363 -1.11 24.39 -2.18
CA LEU A 363 -1.08 23.30 -3.16
C LEU A 363 0.21 23.35 -4.02
N ILE A 364 0.53 24.54 -4.55
CA ILE A 364 1.72 24.77 -5.38
C ILE A 364 2.99 24.45 -4.60
N THR A 365 3.16 25.05 -3.41
CA THR A 365 4.34 24.84 -2.57
C THR A 365 4.50 23.37 -2.17
N ARG A 366 3.41 22.70 -1.78
CA ARG A 366 3.45 21.30 -1.32
C ARG A 366 3.66 20.33 -2.48
N GLY A 367 3.05 20.56 -3.64
CA GLY A 367 3.26 19.74 -4.84
C GLY A 367 4.72 19.80 -5.32
N LEU A 368 5.31 21.00 -5.41
CA LEU A 368 6.73 21.16 -5.76
C LEU A 368 7.64 20.47 -4.73
N LYS A 369 7.35 20.62 -3.44
CA LYS A 369 8.12 19.95 -2.39
C LYS A 369 8.03 18.43 -2.44
N LEU A 370 6.88 17.86 -2.82
CA LEU A 370 6.76 16.41 -3.00
C LEU A 370 7.64 15.93 -4.15
N LEU A 371 7.66 16.64 -5.27
CA LEU A 371 8.55 16.33 -6.40
C LEU A 371 10.02 16.39 -5.96
N TYR A 372 10.45 17.47 -5.31
CA TYR A 372 11.83 17.61 -4.85
C TYR A 372 12.25 16.61 -3.76
N SER A 373 11.31 16.13 -2.95
CA SER A 373 11.59 15.15 -1.88
C SER A 373 11.75 13.72 -2.38
N ASN A 374 11.46 13.45 -3.66
CA ASN A 374 11.45 12.11 -4.22
C ASN A 374 11.94 12.11 -5.68
N THR A 375 13.19 11.67 -5.89
CA THR A 375 13.83 11.63 -7.21
C THR A 375 13.04 10.82 -8.25
N LEU A 376 12.32 9.78 -7.82
CA LEU A 376 11.49 8.98 -8.74
C LEU A 376 10.26 9.75 -9.21
N LEU A 377 9.69 10.63 -8.38
CA LEU A 377 8.61 11.53 -8.81
C LEU A 377 9.16 12.67 -9.66
N TYR A 378 10.28 13.27 -9.23
CA TYR A 378 10.94 14.36 -9.94
C TYR A 378 11.31 14.02 -11.37
N ARG A 379 11.83 12.80 -11.61
CA ARG A 379 12.24 12.34 -12.94
C ARG A 379 11.10 11.73 -13.76
N ASN A 380 9.88 11.67 -13.22
CA ASN A 380 8.75 11.07 -13.91
C ASN A 380 7.90 12.14 -14.62
N PRO A 381 7.87 12.16 -15.97
CA PRO A 381 7.10 13.15 -16.72
C PRO A 381 5.61 13.15 -16.37
N LYS A 382 5.04 11.98 -16.03
CA LYS A 382 3.64 11.86 -15.62
C LYS A 382 3.33 12.66 -14.36
N CYS A 383 4.27 12.80 -13.43
CA CYS A 383 4.06 13.57 -12.21
C CYS A 383 4.00 15.08 -12.50
N TRP A 384 4.86 15.56 -13.41
CA TRP A 384 4.83 16.95 -13.88
C TRP A 384 3.59 17.26 -14.69
N SER A 385 3.24 16.40 -15.65
CA SER A 385 2.02 16.55 -16.46
C SER A 385 0.78 16.58 -15.56
N THR A 386 0.68 15.66 -14.59
CA THR A 386 -0.39 15.65 -13.60
C THR A 386 -0.46 16.95 -12.82
N PHE A 387 0.68 17.50 -12.39
CA PHE A 387 0.67 18.73 -11.60
C PHE A 387 0.26 19.95 -12.42
N ILE A 388 0.70 20.03 -13.68
CA ILE A 388 0.26 21.05 -14.65
C ILE A 388 -1.26 20.97 -14.84
N MET A 389 -1.80 19.77 -15.13
CA MET A 389 -3.23 19.56 -15.29
C MET A 389 -4.03 19.95 -14.05
N VAL A 390 -3.56 19.56 -12.86
CA VAL A 390 -4.20 19.88 -11.57
C VAL A 390 -4.28 21.39 -11.34
N LEU A 391 -3.20 22.14 -11.63
CA LEU A 391 -3.26 23.61 -11.51
C LEU A 391 -4.14 24.24 -12.58
N GLY A 392 -4.06 23.74 -13.81
CA GLY A 392 -4.89 24.15 -14.94
C GLY A 392 -6.33 23.65 -14.91
N SER A 393 -6.80 23.08 -13.80
CA SER A 393 -8.17 22.57 -13.63
C SER A 393 -8.96 23.34 -12.57
N GLY A 394 -10.28 23.19 -12.60
CA GLY A 394 -11.20 23.68 -11.58
C GLY A 394 -11.05 22.93 -10.24
N THR A 395 -11.78 23.39 -9.23
CA THR A 395 -11.84 22.73 -7.91
C THR A 395 -12.94 21.66 -7.84
N THR A 396 -13.70 21.48 -8.91
CA THR A 396 -14.81 20.53 -9.00
C THR A 396 -14.43 19.36 -9.89
N LEU A 397 -14.89 18.17 -9.53
CA LEU A 397 -14.76 16.95 -10.34
C LEU A 397 -16.02 16.71 -11.17
N GLU A 398 -15.83 16.09 -12.32
CA GLU A 398 -16.93 15.51 -13.08
C GLU A 398 -17.54 14.29 -12.36
N LYS A 399 -18.73 13.86 -12.78
CA LYS A 399 -19.36 12.62 -12.28
C LYS A 399 -18.48 11.37 -12.50
N SER A 400 -17.68 11.39 -13.57
CA SER A 400 -16.66 10.39 -13.92
C SER A 400 -15.48 10.39 -12.95
N GLY A 401 -15.35 11.42 -12.11
CA GLY A 401 -14.18 11.68 -11.28
C GLY A 401 -13.06 12.38 -12.04
N HIS A 402 -13.20 12.79 -13.31
CA HIS A 402 -12.15 13.54 -13.99
C HIS A 402 -12.09 15.01 -13.55
N LEU A 403 -10.91 15.62 -13.69
CA LEU A 403 -10.71 17.06 -13.45
C LEU A 403 -11.27 17.85 -14.63
N ILE A 404 -11.96 18.95 -14.34
CA ILE A 404 -12.48 19.85 -15.36
C ILE A 404 -11.38 20.84 -15.74
N PRO A 405 -10.85 20.83 -16.98
CA PRO A 405 -9.81 21.75 -17.40
C PRO A 405 -10.33 23.19 -17.48
N LEU A 406 -9.47 24.15 -17.15
CA LEU A 406 -9.70 25.58 -17.28
C LEU A 406 -8.89 26.14 -18.45
N SER A 407 -9.52 27.04 -19.21
CA SER A 407 -8.84 27.88 -20.19
C SER A 407 -8.57 29.24 -19.53
N LEU A 408 -7.37 29.40 -18.95
CA LEU A 408 -6.97 30.65 -18.30
C LEU A 408 -6.62 31.70 -19.36
N LYS A 409 -7.04 32.94 -19.12
CA LYS A 409 -6.70 34.05 -19.99
C LYS A 409 -5.21 34.36 -19.83
N GLU A 410 -4.54 34.60 -20.96
CA GLU A 410 -3.13 35.01 -20.93
C GLU A 410 -2.96 36.30 -20.09
N PRO A 411 -2.08 36.27 -19.07
CA PRO A 411 -1.78 37.46 -18.28
C PRO A 411 -0.93 38.47 -19.07
N PRO A 412 -0.95 39.77 -18.74
CA PRO A 412 -0.13 40.79 -19.40
C PRO A 412 1.38 40.46 -19.36
N LEU A 413 2.12 40.82 -20.41
CA LEU A 413 3.57 40.51 -20.54
C LEU A 413 4.39 41.02 -19.34
N ASP A 414 4.18 42.27 -18.91
CA ASP A 414 4.86 42.83 -17.73
C ASP A 414 4.63 42.00 -16.46
N PHE A 415 3.46 41.37 -16.33
CA PHE A 415 3.18 40.47 -15.20
C PHE A 415 3.95 39.16 -15.35
N GLN A 416 3.98 38.59 -16.55
CA GLN A 416 4.73 37.36 -16.84
C GLN A 416 6.22 37.54 -16.49
N GLU A 417 6.84 38.61 -16.97
CA GLU A 417 8.26 38.92 -16.73
C GLU A 417 8.56 39.09 -15.24
N LYS A 418 7.71 39.84 -14.51
CA LYS A 418 7.85 40.03 -13.06
C LYS A 418 7.78 38.71 -12.31
N VAL A 419 6.81 37.85 -12.62
CA VAL A 419 6.69 36.54 -11.97
C VAL A 419 7.89 35.65 -12.29
N VAL A 420 8.30 35.57 -13.56
CA VAL A 420 9.48 34.79 -14.00
C VAL A 420 10.74 35.21 -13.24
N SER A 421 10.96 36.53 -13.06
CA SER A 421 12.13 37.05 -12.35
C SER A 421 12.23 36.57 -10.89
N VAL A 422 11.10 36.34 -10.23
CA VAL A 422 11.03 35.90 -8.83
C VAL A 422 11.07 34.38 -8.70
N CYS A 423 10.60 33.65 -9.72
CA CYS A 423 10.51 32.18 -9.70
C CYS A 423 11.86 31.51 -9.43
N TYR A 424 12.97 31.99 -10.00
CA TYR A 424 14.28 31.34 -9.83
C TYR A 424 14.70 31.24 -8.36
N GLY A 425 14.65 32.36 -7.62
CA GLY A 425 14.96 32.39 -6.20
C GLY A 425 14.01 31.51 -5.39
N LEU A 426 12.71 31.58 -5.70
CA LEU A 426 11.68 30.80 -5.02
C LEU A 426 11.86 29.28 -5.19
N LEU A 427 12.20 28.82 -6.40
CA LEU A 427 12.43 27.40 -6.66
C LEU A 427 13.64 26.87 -5.89
N ASN A 428 14.70 27.67 -5.76
CA ASN A 428 15.86 27.33 -4.93
C ASN A 428 15.52 27.26 -3.44
N GLU A 429 14.68 28.17 -2.95
CA GLU A 429 14.15 28.10 -1.58
C GLU A 429 13.28 26.86 -1.36
N LEU A 430 12.43 26.49 -2.32
CA LEU A 430 11.57 25.32 -2.21
C LEU A 430 12.34 24.01 -2.12
N LYS A 431 13.53 23.92 -2.75
CA LYS A 431 14.43 22.76 -2.65
C LYS A 431 15.15 22.68 -1.31
N THR A 432 15.48 23.82 -0.69
CA THR A 432 16.38 23.89 0.46
C THR A 432 15.68 24.14 1.80
N LYS A 433 14.60 24.93 1.82
CA LYS A 433 13.93 25.38 3.04
C LYS A 433 12.66 24.57 3.35
N VAL A 434 12.48 24.22 4.62
CA VAL A 434 11.32 23.46 5.11
C VAL A 434 10.00 24.25 5.00
N ASN A 435 10.05 25.56 5.24
CA ASN A 435 8.90 26.47 5.12
C ASN A 435 9.22 27.57 4.12
N VAL A 436 8.37 27.70 3.10
CA VAL A 436 8.49 28.72 2.05
C VAL A 436 7.10 29.27 1.82
N SER A 437 6.96 30.58 1.87
CA SER A 437 5.73 31.30 1.57
C SER A 437 5.83 31.89 0.17
N LEU A 438 4.77 31.73 -0.63
CA LEU A 438 4.69 32.40 -1.92
C LEU A 438 4.42 33.90 -1.73
N PRO A 439 5.05 34.79 -2.51
CA PRO A 439 4.81 36.23 -2.43
C PRO A 439 3.33 36.60 -2.67
N CYS A 440 2.68 37.24 -1.70
CA CYS A 440 1.24 37.53 -1.76
C CYS A 440 0.86 38.43 -2.95
N ASN A 441 1.76 39.33 -3.36
CA ASN A 441 1.57 40.26 -4.48
C ASN A 441 1.31 39.57 -5.84
N PHE A 442 1.79 38.34 -6.02
CA PHE A 442 1.53 37.56 -7.24
C PHE A 442 0.53 36.44 -6.99
N PHE A 443 0.63 35.78 -5.84
CA PHE A 443 -0.06 34.52 -5.57
C PHE A 443 -1.33 34.67 -4.70
N SER A 444 -1.79 35.90 -4.46
CA SER A 444 -3.08 36.17 -3.78
C SER A 444 -4.03 37.06 -4.59
N ASN A 445 -3.62 37.48 -5.79
CA ASN A 445 -4.39 38.32 -6.69
C ASN A 445 -5.25 37.49 -7.67
N SER A 446 -5.99 38.18 -8.55
CA SER A 446 -6.83 37.58 -9.60
C SER A 446 -6.08 36.61 -10.52
N PHE A 447 -4.77 36.78 -10.67
CA PHE A 447 -3.90 35.94 -11.51
C PHE A 447 -3.15 34.84 -10.74
N CYS A 448 -3.69 34.36 -9.61
CA CYS A 448 -3.00 33.39 -8.76
C CYS A 448 -2.71 32.06 -9.49
N LEU A 449 -3.61 31.59 -10.35
CA LEU A 449 -3.42 30.34 -11.08
C LEU A 449 -2.40 30.51 -12.21
N GLU A 450 -2.44 31.63 -12.90
CA GLU A 450 -1.51 32.03 -13.95
C GLU A 450 -0.08 32.16 -13.37
N ALA A 451 0.08 32.85 -12.23
CA ALA A 451 1.35 32.91 -11.51
C ALA A 451 1.83 31.51 -11.09
N GLY A 452 0.91 30.64 -10.67
CA GLY A 452 1.19 29.24 -10.35
C GLY A 452 1.69 28.43 -11.55
N LEU A 453 1.05 28.59 -12.72
CA LEU A 453 1.48 27.95 -13.96
C LEU A 453 2.83 28.49 -14.43
N ILE A 454 3.09 29.80 -14.34
CA ILE A 454 4.41 30.38 -14.66
C ILE A 454 5.48 29.76 -13.76
N LEU A 455 5.23 29.64 -12.46
CA LEU A 455 6.16 28.98 -11.53
C LEU A 455 6.39 27.51 -11.91
N LEU A 456 5.35 26.78 -12.30
CA LEU A 456 5.46 25.41 -12.77
C LEU A 456 6.27 25.30 -14.07
N VAL A 457 6.06 26.21 -15.03
CA VAL A 457 6.83 26.28 -16.27
C VAL A 457 8.32 26.46 -15.95
N GLN A 458 8.66 27.38 -15.04
CA GLN A 458 10.05 27.57 -14.62
C GLN A 458 10.62 26.33 -13.88
N ALA A 459 9.79 25.65 -13.08
CA ALA A 459 10.20 24.41 -12.41
C ALA A 459 10.46 23.26 -13.39
N VAL A 460 9.59 23.08 -14.39
CA VAL A 460 9.74 22.10 -15.47
C VAL A 460 10.97 22.40 -16.31
N LYS A 461 11.21 23.68 -16.64
CA LYS A 461 12.43 24.11 -17.32
C LYS A 461 13.66 23.68 -16.53
N GLN A 462 13.74 23.99 -15.22
CA GLN A 462 14.86 23.54 -14.39
C GLN A 462 15.02 22.02 -14.35
N MET A 463 13.91 21.28 -14.32
CA MET A 463 13.92 19.82 -14.34
C MET A 463 14.47 19.26 -15.65
N ILE A 464 14.02 19.79 -16.80
CA ILE A 464 14.55 19.40 -18.11
C ILE A 464 16.04 19.74 -18.20
N LEU A 465 16.43 20.95 -17.80
CA LEU A 465 17.84 21.36 -17.79
C LEU A 465 18.73 20.42 -16.95
N SER A 466 18.23 19.93 -15.81
CA SER A 466 19.03 19.13 -14.87
C SER A 466 19.00 17.62 -15.16
N ASP A 467 17.88 17.10 -15.68
CA ASP A 467 17.59 15.66 -15.69
C ASP A 467 17.07 15.14 -17.04
N LEU A 468 17.21 15.90 -18.14
CA LEU A 468 16.85 15.48 -19.51
C LEU A 468 17.30 14.04 -19.86
N PRO A 469 18.51 13.56 -19.54
CA PRO A 469 18.94 12.20 -19.86
C PRO A 469 18.09 11.09 -19.21
N TYR A 470 17.40 11.41 -18.11
CA TYR A 470 16.56 10.47 -17.37
C TYR A 470 15.09 10.53 -17.77
N LEU A 471 14.69 11.48 -18.62
CA LEU A 471 13.31 11.61 -19.07
C LEU A 471 13.01 10.58 -20.16
N ASN A 472 11.94 9.81 -19.93
CA ASN A 472 11.43 8.88 -20.92
C ASN A 472 10.48 9.53 -21.92
N SER A 473 9.85 10.65 -21.54
CA SER A 473 8.91 11.41 -22.37
C SER A 473 8.90 12.91 -22.06
N ILE A 474 8.63 13.72 -23.08
CA ILE A 474 8.25 15.13 -22.96
C ILE A 474 6.85 15.42 -23.51
N LEU A 475 6.34 14.59 -24.44
CA LEU A 475 5.01 14.76 -25.04
C LEU A 475 3.91 14.86 -23.98
N GLU A 476 3.98 14.05 -22.92
CA GLU A 476 2.98 14.09 -21.84
C GLU A 476 2.96 15.42 -21.09
N ILE A 477 4.11 16.07 -20.92
CA ILE A 477 4.22 17.38 -20.27
C ILE A 477 3.63 18.46 -21.18
N ILE A 478 3.91 18.39 -22.47
CA ILE A 478 3.42 19.35 -23.47
C ILE A 478 1.90 19.30 -23.57
N LEU A 479 1.32 18.10 -23.66
CA LEU A 479 -0.13 17.92 -23.74
C LEU A 479 -0.86 18.32 -22.45
N ALA A 480 -0.18 18.31 -21.31
CA ALA A 480 -0.77 18.66 -20.01
C ALA A 480 -1.21 20.11 -19.88
N PHE A 481 -0.64 21.02 -20.69
CA PHE A 481 -1.04 22.43 -20.68
C PHE A 481 -2.47 22.64 -21.21
N GLY A 482 -3.00 21.68 -21.98
CA GLY A 482 -4.33 21.77 -22.56
C GLY A 482 -4.49 23.07 -23.34
N ASN A 483 -5.57 23.81 -23.08
CA ASN A 483 -5.86 25.09 -23.75
C ASN A 483 -4.99 26.26 -23.28
N ASN A 484 -4.11 26.07 -22.29
CA ASN A 484 -3.26 27.13 -21.75
C ASN A 484 -1.98 27.28 -22.60
N PHE A 485 -2.14 27.49 -23.91
CA PHE A 485 -1.05 27.56 -24.88
C PHE A 485 -0.04 28.68 -24.57
N TRP A 486 -0.47 29.77 -23.95
CA TRP A 486 0.44 30.85 -23.50
C TRP A 486 1.51 30.34 -22.51
N ALA A 487 1.16 29.39 -21.64
CA ALA A 487 2.09 28.79 -20.68
C ALA A 487 3.03 27.77 -21.36
N LEU A 488 2.52 27.06 -22.37
CA LEU A 488 3.34 26.21 -23.23
C LEU A 488 4.36 27.05 -24.00
N ARG A 489 3.94 28.17 -24.59
CA ARG A 489 4.83 29.11 -25.28
C ARG A 489 5.97 29.60 -24.39
N LEU A 490 5.64 30.01 -23.16
CA LEU A 490 6.65 30.39 -22.16
C LEU A 490 7.68 29.28 -21.88
N LEU A 491 7.27 28.02 -21.90
CA LEU A 491 8.17 26.88 -21.76
C LEU A 491 9.08 26.73 -22.99
N LEU A 492 8.49 26.80 -24.18
CA LEU A 492 9.20 26.64 -25.46
C LEU A 492 10.26 27.73 -25.67
N ASP A 493 9.88 29.00 -25.46
CA ASP A 493 10.80 30.14 -25.54
C ASP A 493 11.93 30.03 -24.51
N GLY A 494 11.65 29.37 -23.37
CA GLY A 494 12.63 29.08 -22.34
C GLY A 494 13.79 28.19 -22.78
N PHE A 495 13.61 27.33 -23.80
CA PHE A 495 14.66 26.42 -24.29
C PHE A 495 15.57 27.04 -25.35
N SER A 496 15.20 28.18 -25.92
CA SER A 496 15.89 28.79 -27.06
C SER A 496 17.34 29.21 -26.79
N TYR A 497 17.77 29.24 -25.51
CA TYR A 497 19.06 29.79 -25.09
C TYR A 497 20.17 28.75 -24.86
N GLU A 498 19.86 27.45 -24.75
CA GLU A 498 20.86 26.39 -24.52
C GLU A 498 20.79 25.31 -25.60
N GLU A 499 21.74 25.33 -26.53
CA GLU A 499 21.68 24.52 -27.76
C GLU A 499 21.67 23.00 -27.51
N SER A 500 22.45 22.51 -26.54
CA SER A 500 22.51 21.09 -26.18
C SER A 500 21.18 20.58 -25.63
N ILE A 501 20.55 21.37 -24.76
CA ILE A 501 19.26 21.05 -24.14
C ILE A 501 18.15 21.11 -25.18
N LEU A 502 18.15 22.14 -26.01
CA LEU A 502 17.24 22.29 -27.14
C LEU A 502 17.31 21.07 -28.06
N HIS A 503 18.52 20.66 -28.46
CA HIS A 503 18.70 19.51 -29.34
C HIS A 503 18.23 18.20 -28.67
N GLY A 504 18.61 17.97 -27.42
CA GLY A 504 18.15 16.78 -26.68
C GLY A 504 16.63 16.76 -26.46
N THR A 505 16.02 17.93 -26.21
CA THR A 505 14.57 18.10 -26.05
C THR A 505 13.82 17.79 -27.34
N VAL A 506 14.29 18.33 -28.48
CA VAL A 506 13.73 18.04 -29.81
C VAL A 506 13.84 16.56 -30.13
N ASN A 507 15.01 15.95 -29.90
CA ASN A 507 15.21 14.51 -30.14
C ASN A 507 14.26 13.65 -29.29
N LEU A 508 14.09 13.99 -28.01
CA LEU A 508 13.17 13.31 -27.10
C LEU A 508 11.72 13.42 -27.60
N PHE A 509 11.32 14.58 -28.08
CA PHE A 509 9.98 14.82 -28.59
C PHE A 509 9.73 14.07 -29.92
N VAL A 510 10.65 14.15 -30.88
CA VAL A 510 10.55 13.41 -32.15
C VAL A 510 10.48 11.91 -31.88
N ARG A 511 11.26 11.40 -30.92
CA ARG A 511 11.16 9.99 -30.48
C ARG A 511 9.77 9.67 -29.92
N ASP A 512 9.25 10.51 -29.03
CA ASP A 512 7.91 10.35 -28.45
C ASP A 512 6.83 10.30 -29.53
N LEU A 513 6.85 11.24 -30.48
CA LEU A 513 5.89 11.32 -31.57
C LEU A 513 6.00 10.13 -32.51
N ASN A 514 7.21 9.64 -32.79
CA ASN A 514 7.41 8.42 -33.56
C ASN A 514 6.81 7.19 -32.88
N CYS A 515 7.05 7.02 -31.58
CA CYS A 515 6.51 5.89 -30.83
C CYS A 515 5.01 5.99 -30.57
N ARG A 516 4.44 7.21 -30.56
CA ARG A 516 3.06 7.50 -30.18
C ARG A 516 2.31 8.35 -31.21
N LYS A 517 2.51 8.06 -32.50
CA LYS A 517 1.82 8.75 -33.60
C LYS A 517 0.30 8.81 -33.38
N ASP A 518 -0.29 7.71 -32.92
CA ASP A 518 -1.73 7.59 -32.70
C ASP A 518 -2.27 8.49 -31.58
N THR A 519 -1.42 8.95 -30.65
CA THR A 519 -1.83 9.87 -29.59
C THR A 519 -2.27 11.21 -30.15
N ILE A 520 -1.53 11.78 -31.11
CA ILE A 520 -1.90 13.05 -31.77
C ILE A 520 -3.17 12.89 -32.61
N LEU A 521 -3.33 11.76 -33.29
CA LEU A 521 -4.51 11.50 -34.12
C LEU A 521 -5.77 11.35 -33.25
N THR A 522 -5.67 10.59 -32.16
CA THR A 522 -6.74 10.40 -31.17
C THR A 522 -7.07 11.73 -30.47
N LEU A 523 -6.07 12.57 -30.22
CA LEU A 523 -6.27 13.89 -29.64
C LEU A 523 -7.12 14.78 -30.54
N GLY A 524 -6.85 14.78 -31.85
CA GLY A 524 -7.68 15.51 -32.83
C GLY A 524 -9.11 14.99 -32.91
N GLN A 525 -9.32 13.68 -32.72
CA GLN A 525 -10.67 13.09 -32.68
C GLN A 525 -11.44 13.44 -31.39
N THR A 526 -10.75 13.51 -30.26
CA THR A 526 -11.37 13.70 -28.94
C THR A 526 -11.55 15.17 -28.56
N VAL A 527 -10.57 16.03 -28.85
CA VAL A 527 -10.55 17.45 -28.47
C VAL A 527 -10.90 18.36 -29.65
N GLY A 528 -10.67 17.90 -30.88
CA GLY A 528 -11.06 18.60 -32.10
C GLY A 528 -9.92 19.37 -32.81
N PRO A 529 -10.19 19.84 -34.04
CA PRO A 529 -9.18 20.45 -34.91
C PRO A 529 -8.69 21.81 -34.41
N GLN A 530 -9.50 22.56 -33.66
CA GLN A 530 -9.07 23.87 -33.12
C GLN A 530 -7.89 23.71 -32.15
N TYR A 531 -7.92 22.68 -31.30
CA TYR A 531 -6.84 22.38 -30.37
C TYR A 531 -5.57 21.99 -31.12
N VAL A 532 -5.67 21.05 -32.06
CA VAL A 532 -4.51 20.55 -32.83
C VAL A 532 -3.90 21.68 -33.66
N GLY A 533 -4.73 22.51 -34.29
CA GLY A 533 -4.26 23.67 -35.05
C GLY A 533 -3.55 24.68 -34.15
N ALA A 534 -4.10 25.00 -32.98
CA ALA A 534 -3.44 25.90 -32.03
C ALA A 534 -2.09 25.34 -31.54
N LEU A 535 -2.03 24.04 -31.18
CA LEU A 535 -0.79 23.38 -30.79
C LEU A 535 0.26 23.44 -31.91
N LEU A 536 -0.14 23.16 -33.15
CA LEU A 536 0.74 23.28 -34.32
C LEU A 536 1.26 24.70 -34.50
N CYS A 537 0.40 25.71 -34.36
CA CYS A 537 0.81 27.11 -34.43
C CYS A 537 1.92 27.40 -33.41
N GLU A 538 1.79 26.99 -32.15
CA GLU A 538 2.82 27.28 -31.13
C GLU A 538 4.21 26.76 -31.50
N PHE A 539 4.30 25.56 -32.12
CA PHE A 539 5.59 25.04 -32.59
C PHE A 539 6.09 25.75 -33.85
N LEU A 540 5.21 25.98 -34.82
CA LEU A 540 5.59 26.59 -36.10
C LEU A 540 6.01 28.05 -35.94
N THR A 541 5.40 28.78 -35.00
CA THR A 541 5.74 30.18 -34.69
C THR A 541 6.82 30.32 -33.64
N CYS A 542 7.41 29.22 -33.17
CA CYS A 542 8.49 29.29 -32.19
C CYS A 542 9.70 30.03 -32.79
N THR A 543 10.37 30.85 -31.98
CA THR A 543 11.54 31.63 -32.40
C THR A 543 12.70 30.75 -32.87
N ASN A 544 12.79 29.51 -32.38
CA ASN A 544 13.88 28.60 -32.68
C ASN A 544 13.54 27.60 -33.79
N VAL A 545 14.33 27.60 -34.87
CA VAL A 545 14.14 26.71 -36.04
C VAL A 545 14.14 25.22 -35.68
N LYS A 546 14.93 24.79 -34.68
CA LYS A 546 14.93 23.39 -34.24
C LYS A 546 13.59 22.99 -33.58
N MET A 547 12.94 23.90 -32.86
CA MET A 547 11.60 23.65 -32.32
C MET A 547 10.53 23.65 -33.41
N GLN A 548 10.66 24.51 -34.42
CA GLN A 548 9.74 24.51 -35.59
C GLN A 548 9.73 23.15 -36.31
N SER A 549 10.85 22.43 -36.32
CA SER A 549 10.93 21.08 -36.90
C SER A 549 9.94 20.08 -36.27
N ILE A 550 9.57 20.26 -35.00
CA ILE A 550 8.56 19.44 -34.33
C ILE A 550 7.18 19.69 -34.95
N GLY A 551 6.84 20.95 -35.22
CA GLY A 551 5.59 21.31 -35.91
C GLY A 551 5.51 20.68 -37.30
N VAL A 552 6.60 20.74 -38.07
CA VAL A 552 6.72 20.07 -39.38
C VAL A 552 6.56 18.55 -39.23
N PHE A 553 7.15 17.94 -38.20
CA PHE A 553 7.03 16.51 -37.97
C PHE A 553 5.59 16.09 -37.64
N ILE A 554 4.85 16.89 -36.86
CA ILE A 554 3.43 16.65 -36.58
C ILE A 554 2.60 16.77 -37.86
N ILE A 555 2.89 17.76 -38.71
CA ILE A 555 2.27 17.90 -40.04
C ILE A 555 2.47 16.65 -40.89
N GLN A 556 3.69 16.10 -40.90
CA GLN A 556 3.99 14.85 -41.62
C GLN A 556 3.17 13.68 -41.09
N ILE A 557 3.07 13.51 -39.76
CA ILE A 557 2.23 12.45 -39.15
C ILE A 557 0.77 12.57 -39.60
N ILE A 558 0.21 13.78 -39.60
CA ILE A 558 -1.19 14.01 -40.01
C ILE A 558 -1.35 13.71 -41.51
N THR A 559 -0.41 14.15 -42.34
CA THR A 559 -0.42 13.94 -43.79
C THR A 559 -0.31 12.45 -44.15
N GLU A 560 0.61 11.72 -43.50
CA GLU A 560 0.77 10.25 -43.67
C GLU A 560 -0.53 9.49 -43.34
N LYS A 561 -1.30 9.97 -42.37
CA LYS A 561 -2.51 9.31 -41.86
C LYS A 561 -3.78 10.14 -42.07
N LEU A 562 -3.83 10.88 -43.17
CA LEU A 562 -4.92 11.81 -43.47
C LEU A 562 -6.29 11.12 -43.54
N HIS A 563 -6.32 9.89 -44.05
CA HIS A 563 -7.52 9.03 -44.09
C HIS A 563 -8.11 8.72 -42.70
N MET A 564 -7.32 8.83 -41.63
CA MET A 564 -7.75 8.64 -40.24
C MET A 564 -8.17 9.96 -39.56
N CYS A 565 -8.07 11.09 -40.27
CA CYS A 565 -8.23 12.44 -39.73
C CYS A 565 -9.38 13.19 -40.45
N PRO A 566 -10.65 12.80 -40.26
CA PRO A 566 -11.78 13.51 -40.89
C PRO A 566 -11.90 14.97 -40.43
N TRP A 567 -11.27 15.31 -39.29
CA TRP A 567 -11.16 16.64 -38.75
C TRP A 567 -10.07 17.50 -39.42
N ALA A 568 -9.11 16.91 -40.16
CA ALA A 568 -7.95 17.61 -40.70
C ALA A 568 -8.33 18.75 -41.65
N LYS A 569 -9.38 18.58 -42.49
CA LYS A 569 -9.87 19.64 -43.38
C LYS A 569 -10.21 20.95 -42.66
N GLN A 570 -10.64 20.86 -41.40
CA GLN A 570 -10.98 22.05 -40.60
C GLN A 570 -9.74 22.81 -40.12
N LEU A 571 -8.55 22.20 -40.15
CA LEU A 571 -7.29 22.88 -39.83
C LEU A 571 -7.00 24.01 -40.82
N PHE A 572 -7.42 23.89 -42.08
CA PHE A 572 -7.22 24.94 -43.08
C PHE A 572 -7.78 26.28 -42.58
N ASN A 573 -9.03 26.28 -42.13
CA ASN A 573 -9.69 27.46 -41.57
C ASN A 573 -8.99 27.97 -40.30
N VAL A 574 -8.49 27.06 -39.45
CA VAL A 574 -7.76 27.44 -38.23
C VAL A 574 -6.47 28.19 -38.58
N PHE A 575 -5.69 27.68 -39.53
CA PHE A 575 -4.43 28.29 -39.95
C PHE A 575 -4.63 29.61 -40.70
N VAL A 576 -5.66 29.72 -41.53
CA VAL A 576 -6.03 30.99 -42.18
C VAL A 576 -6.40 32.04 -41.13
N ASN A 577 -7.26 31.69 -40.17
CA ASN A 577 -7.69 32.61 -39.11
C ASN A 577 -6.54 33.02 -38.18
N LYS A 578 -5.54 32.16 -38.00
CA LYS A 578 -4.33 32.46 -37.22
C LYS A 578 -3.25 33.21 -38.01
N GLY A 579 -3.48 33.51 -39.29
CA GLY A 579 -2.54 34.25 -40.13
C GLY A 579 -1.26 33.47 -40.44
N LEU A 580 -1.31 32.13 -40.48
CA LEU A 580 -0.11 31.30 -40.64
C LEU A 580 0.60 31.54 -41.97
N ARG A 581 -0.14 31.88 -43.04
CA ARG A 581 0.42 32.26 -44.36
C ARG A 581 1.20 33.57 -44.35
N THR A 582 1.04 34.39 -43.32
CA THR A 582 1.65 35.74 -43.20
C THR A 582 2.74 35.80 -42.13
N LEU A 583 3.00 34.70 -41.43
CA LEU A 583 4.01 34.63 -40.39
C LEU A 583 5.40 34.40 -41.01
N PRO A 584 6.47 35.05 -40.51
CA PRO A 584 7.81 34.83 -41.01
C PRO A 584 8.32 33.48 -40.48
N LEU A 585 8.10 32.39 -41.22
CA LEU A 585 8.69 31.08 -40.91
C LEU A 585 10.09 31.01 -41.54
N GLY A 586 10.91 30.06 -41.08
CA GLY A 586 12.17 29.78 -41.76
C GLY A 586 11.90 29.20 -43.17
N PRO A 587 12.77 29.44 -44.17
CA PRO A 587 12.58 28.94 -45.54
C PRO A 587 12.22 27.44 -45.67
N PRO A 588 12.81 26.50 -44.90
CA PRO A 588 12.42 25.09 -44.99
C PRO A 588 11.05 24.79 -44.35
N VAL A 589 10.62 25.58 -43.37
CA VAL A 589 9.34 25.40 -42.67
C VAL A 589 8.21 25.98 -43.51
N ASP A 590 8.42 27.14 -44.15
CA ASP A 590 7.47 27.74 -45.09
C ASP A 590 7.07 26.76 -46.20
N GLY A 591 8.05 26.06 -46.80
CA GLY A 591 7.80 25.10 -47.87
C GLY A 591 6.92 23.93 -47.44
N GLU A 592 7.18 23.35 -46.27
CA GLU A 592 6.40 22.21 -45.76
C GLU A 592 4.99 22.64 -45.30
N VAL A 593 4.87 23.81 -44.67
CA VAL A 593 3.56 24.38 -44.30
C VAL A 593 2.74 24.70 -45.54
N ALA A 594 3.33 25.28 -46.59
CA ALA A 594 2.64 25.57 -47.85
C ALA A 594 2.13 24.30 -48.54
N LYS A 595 2.96 23.23 -48.60
CA LYS A 595 2.54 21.92 -49.11
C LYS A 595 1.36 21.35 -48.31
N PHE A 596 1.44 21.40 -46.98
CA PHE A 596 0.36 20.91 -46.13
C PHE A 596 -0.93 21.71 -46.31
N MET A 597 -0.84 23.04 -46.41
CA MET A 597 -1.99 23.89 -46.70
C MET A 597 -2.65 23.55 -48.03
N ALA A 598 -1.86 23.25 -49.07
CA ALA A 598 -2.39 22.81 -50.36
C ALA A 598 -3.09 21.45 -50.28
N VAL A 599 -2.54 20.50 -49.51
CA VAL A 599 -3.21 19.22 -49.22
C VAL A 599 -4.54 19.45 -48.52
N LEU A 600 -4.57 20.28 -47.48
CA LEU A 600 -5.79 20.59 -46.74
C LEU A 600 -6.84 21.33 -47.57
N GLU A 601 -6.43 22.19 -48.50
CA GLU A 601 -7.30 22.92 -49.42
C GLU A 601 -7.95 21.99 -50.46
N SER A 602 -7.30 20.86 -50.76
CA SER A 602 -7.80 19.85 -51.70
C SER A 602 -8.75 18.81 -51.09
N LEU A 603 -8.89 18.79 -49.76
CA LEU A 603 -9.77 17.89 -48.99
C LEU A 603 -11.19 18.46 -48.81
#